data_AF-A0A172TT25-F1
#
_entry.id   AF-A0A172TT25-F1
#
_cell.length_a   1.000
_cell.length_b   1.000
_cell.length_c   1.000
_cell.angle_alpha   90.00
_cell.angle_beta   90.00
_cell.angle_gamma   90.00
#
_symmetry.space_group_name_H-M   'P 1'
#
loop_
_entity.id
_entity.type
_entity.pdbx_description
1 polymer ?
#
loop_
_entity_poly.entity_id
_entity_poly.type
_entity_poly.pdbx_seq_one_letter_code
_entity_poly.pdbx_strand_id
1 'polypeptide(L)'
;MQIQELKVLKGPNYWSIRRPKLIQMKLDLEDLEYRPSNKIEGFRERIEQLIPTLIEHQCSEGHRGGFFKRVEDGTWMGHIIEHIALEVQSLAGMNCGFGRTRSTGERDGIYNVVFEYDQEEAGIYTTKAAVQIAQALVNGIKYNIEADILALKRIHKENRLPSSLTHLIREASKRNIPYMLLDNNSLIQLGYGNHQKQIHTDRIKPASGILIEDLFAKGNNGRIPIISIAGSRGKTLTSLLIAHIAQAAGKNVGRSTSNYSSIQNHLTFHNNCTERDAAQLVLIDPTVDFAVLPCDHQSILTSGLAFQKCDVAIVTNIISDYVGSNNIRSIEQLVRVIQVVPETVSDQGYAILNADDDLVYKMQEDLSCKIALFSISECNSHIRAHCEKGNKAAILENGFISVLTGSDKVRLMPVEDIPIASDRKNIDFILAAVLSTYLFQDITLENIRQALQTFTPLSTHKPEMLNFSN
;
A
#
# COMPACT_ATOMS: atom_id res chain seq x y z
N MET A 1 13.69 -21.31 17.91
CA MET A 1 12.89 -20.30 17.16
C MET A 1 13.03 -20.56 15.68
N GLN A 2 11.94 -20.44 14.92
CA GLN A 2 11.90 -20.73 13.48
C GLN A 2 11.24 -19.60 12.69
N ILE A 3 11.90 -19.14 11.62
CA ILE A 3 11.28 -18.21 10.65
C ILE A 3 10.40 -19.04 9.71
N GLN A 4 9.09 -18.80 9.73
CA GLN A 4 8.12 -19.50 8.90
C GLN A 4 7.86 -18.80 7.56
N GLU A 5 7.94 -17.46 7.53
CA GLU A 5 7.65 -16.66 6.35
C GLU A 5 8.45 -15.35 6.40
N LEU A 6 8.86 -14.84 5.24
CA LEU A 6 9.52 -13.55 5.09
C LEU A 6 8.85 -12.76 3.96
N LYS A 7 8.48 -11.51 4.24
CA LYS A 7 7.90 -10.57 3.28
C LYS A 7 8.74 -9.30 3.25
N VAL A 8 9.02 -8.83 2.04
CA VAL A 8 9.64 -7.52 1.79
C VAL A 8 8.54 -6.58 1.34
N LEU A 9 8.14 -5.67 2.21
CA LEU A 9 7.09 -4.70 1.93
C LEU A 9 7.71 -3.42 1.37
N LYS A 10 7.09 -2.92 0.30
CA LYS A 10 7.47 -1.69 -0.39
C LYS A 10 6.26 -0.75 -0.44
N GLY A 11 6.49 0.55 -0.39
CA GLY A 11 5.40 1.55 -0.39
C GLY A 11 4.44 1.43 0.81
N PRO A 12 3.33 2.18 0.78
CA PRO A 12 2.27 2.07 1.80
C PRO A 12 1.79 0.62 1.93
N ASN A 13 1.67 0.13 3.17
CA ASN A 13 1.36 -1.26 3.45
C ASN A 13 0.54 -1.40 4.75
N TYR A 14 0.14 -2.64 5.07
CA TYR A 14 -0.67 -2.97 6.26
C TYR A 14 -0.12 -2.41 7.58
N TRP A 15 1.20 -2.40 7.75
CA TRP A 15 1.84 -1.97 9.00
C TRP A 15 2.04 -0.46 9.09
N SER A 16 2.26 0.19 7.95
CA SER A 16 2.45 1.63 7.89
C SER A 16 2.18 2.20 6.50
N ILE A 17 1.44 3.30 6.48
CA ILE A 17 1.27 4.15 5.29
C ILE A 17 2.51 5.01 5.05
N ARG A 18 3.22 5.39 6.12
CA ARG A 18 4.32 6.36 6.09
C ARG A 18 5.70 5.71 5.98
N ARG A 19 5.84 4.44 6.38
CA ARG A 19 7.10 3.70 6.36
C ARG A 19 7.08 2.71 5.20
N PRO A 20 7.67 3.07 4.04
CA PRO A 20 7.50 2.32 2.80
C PRO A 20 8.47 1.15 2.64
N LYS A 21 9.34 0.88 3.60
CA LYS A 21 10.39 -0.15 3.50
C LYS A 21 10.42 -0.97 4.77
N LEU A 22 9.63 -2.04 4.81
CA LEU A 22 9.51 -2.89 5.99
C LEU A 22 9.80 -4.35 5.64
N ILE A 23 10.55 -5.03 6.49
CA ILE A 23 10.56 -6.48 6.54
C ILE A 23 9.44 -6.91 7.49
N GLN A 24 8.66 -7.92 7.08
CA GLN A 24 7.84 -8.70 8.00
C GLN A 24 8.36 -10.13 8.00
N MET A 25 8.79 -10.62 9.16
CA MET A 25 9.02 -12.05 9.38
C MET A 25 7.90 -12.63 10.24
N LYS A 26 7.44 -13.82 9.86
CA LYS A 26 6.59 -14.65 10.71
C LYS A 26 7.50 -15.59 11.49
N LEU A 27 7.54 -15.41 12.80
CA LEU A 27 8.48 -16.07 13.70
C LEU A 27 7.72 -16.96 14.69
N ASP A 28 8.09 -18.24 14.73
CA ASP A 28 7.69 -19.18 15.76
C ASP A 28 8.72 -19.15 16.91
N LEU A 29 8.26 -18.76 18.09
CA LEU A 29 9.10 -18.73 19.29
C LEU A 29 9.34 -20.12 19.89
N GLU A 30 8.58 -21.13 19.47
CA GLU A 30 8.60 -22.48 20.04
C GLU A 30 8.46 -22.40 21.59
N ASP A 31 9.29 -23.12 22.35
CA ASP A 31 9.25 -23.14 23.81
C ASP A 31 9.56 -21.77 24.45
N LEU A 32 10.13 -20.82 23.71
CA LEU A 32 10.42 -19.48 24.23
C LEU A 32 9.17 -18.61 24.41
N GLU A 33 8.02 -19.03 23.89
CA GLU A 33 6.74 -18.40 24.24
C GLU A 33 6.50 -18.43 25.76
N TYR A 34 6.89 -19.51 26.44
CA TYR A 34 6.67 -19.69 27.88
C TYR A 34 7.84 -19.16 28.75
N ARG A 35 8.91 -18.71 28.09
CA ARG A 35 10.17 -18.24 28.71
C ARG A 35 10.52 -16.85 28.22
N PRO A 36 9.77 -15.80 28.65
CA PRO A 36 10.15 -14.41 28.40
C PRO A 36 11.55 -14.10 28.96
N SER A 37 12.15 -13.00 28.53
CA SER A 37 13.54 -12.64 28.81
C SER A 37 13.94 -12.72 30.29
N ASN A 38 13.06 -12.35 31.22
CA ASN A 38 13.31 -12.40 32.66
C ASN A 38 13.33 -13.82 33.27
N LYS A 39 12.84 -14.83 32.54
CA LYS A 39 12.96 -16.25 32.90
C LYS A 39 14.19 -16.92 32.30
N ILE A 40 15.02 -16.17 31.57
CA ILE A 40 16.25 -16.67 30.98
C ILE A 40 17.42 -16.11 31.78
N GLU A 41 18.04 -16.97 32.59
CA GLU A 41 19.12 -16.57 33.48
C GLU A 41 20.26 -15.88 32.72
N GLY A 42 20.70 -14.72 33.22
CA GLY A 42 21.78 -13.92 32.66
C GLY A 42 21.49 -13.27 31.30
N PHE A 43 20.25 -13.33 30.79
CA PHE A 43 19.92 -12.84 29.46
C PHE A 43 20.12 -11.33 29.34
N ARG A 44 19.65 -10.58 30.34
CA ARG A 44 19.73 -9.11 30.38
C ARG A 44 21.18 -8.63 30.33
N GLU A 45 22.06 -9.27 31.08
CA GLU A 45 23.49 -8.94 31.15
C GLU A 45 24.19 -9.28 29.83
N ARG A 46 23.88 -10.46 29.25
CA ARG A 46 24.46 -10.89 27.97
C ARG A 46 24.08 -9.95 26.82
N ILE A 47 22.82 -9.51 26.72
CA ILE A 47 22.40 -8.62 25.62
C ILE A 47 23.01 -7.22 25.75
N GLU A 48 23.11 -6.67 26.95
CA GLU A 48 23.75 -5.37 27.17
C GLU A 48 25.26 -5.43 26.95
N GLN A 49 25.92 -6.54 27.33
CA GLN A 49 27.31 -6.73 27.01
C GLN A 49 27.55 -6.85 25.50
N LEU A 50 26.67 -7.54 24.78
CA LEU A 50 26.80 -7.76 23.34
C LEU A 50 26.46 -6.51 22.53
N ILE A 51 25.41 -5.77 22.91
CA ILE A 51 24.88 -4.61 22.18
C ILE A 51 24.53 -3.49 23.17
N PRO A 52 25.53 -2.83 23.78
CA PRO A 52 25.31 -1.83 24.84
C PRO A 52 24.53 -0.61 24.35
N THR A 53 24.60 -0.31 23.06
CA THR A 53 23.90 0.82 22.40
C THR A 53 22.38 0.67 22.38
N LEU A 54 21.83 -0.53 22.63
CA LEU A 54 20.39 -0.74 22.82
C LEU A 54 19.81 0.09 23.99
N ILE A 55 20.65 0.65 24.86
CA ILE A 55 20.22 1.61 25.90
C ILE A 55 19.52 2.84 25.29
N GLU A 56 19.82 3.21 24.05
CA GLU A 56 19.17 4.35 23.39
C GLU A 56 17.76 4.02 22.88
N HIS A 57 17.39 2.74 22.82
CA HIS A 57 16.06 2.33 22.38
C HIS A 57 15.03 2.57 23.50
N GLN A 58 14.10 3.47 23.23
CA GLN A 58 13.09 3.90 24.20
C GLN A 58 11.90 2.94 24.32
N CYS A 59 11.61 2.17 23.26
CA CYS A 59 10.44 1.28 23.19
C CYS A 59 9.14 2.04 23.55
N SER A 60 8.13 1.34 24.10
CA SER A 60 6.87 1.92 24.59
C SER A 60 7.04 2.80 25.84
N GLU A 61 8.15 2.68 26.57
CA GLU A 61 8.41 3.46 27.80
C GLU A 61 8.73 4.93 27.49
N GLY A 62 9.16 5.25 26.26
CA GLY A 62 9.36 6.64 25.80
C GLY A 62 10.54 7.37 26.46
N HIS A 63 11.45 6.65 27.12
CA HIS A 63 12.65 7.20 27.73
C HIS A 63 13.88 6.32 27.48
N ARG A 64 15.07 6.92 27.54
CA ARG A 64 16.36 6.21 27.43
C ARG A 64 16.43 5.06 28.44
N GLY A 65 16.92 3.90 28.01
CA GLY A 65 16.96 2.66 28.78
C GLY A 65 15.63 1.90 28.85
N GLY A 66 14.56 2.42 28.25
CA GLY A 66 13.23 1.81 28.28
C GLY A 66 13.19 0.38 27.73
N PHE A 67 13.95 0.09 26.67
CA PHE A 67 14.06 -1.28 26.15
C PHE A 67 14.68 -2.24 27.17
N PHE A 68 15.80 -1.85 27.81
CA PHE A 68 16.46 -2.71 28.79
C PHE A 68 15.61 -2.96 30.03
N LYS A 69 14.83 -1.96 30.47
CA LYS A 69 13.81 -2.14 31.52
C LYS A 69 12.77 -3.18 31.11
N ARG A 70 12.25 -3.14 29.87
CA ARG A 70 11.32 -4.17 29.35
C ARG A 70 11.94 -5.57 29.27
N VAL A 71 13.24 -5.67 28.97
CA VAL A 71 13.97 -6.95 29.00
C VAL A 71 14.06 -7.49 30.43
N GLU A 72 14.30 -6.63 31.42
CA GLU A 72 14.35 -6.97 32.84
C GLU A 72 12.96 -7.36 33.41
N ASP A 73 11.92 -6.60 33.06
CA ASP A 73 10.53 -6.88 33.45
C ASP A 73 9.99 -8.18 32.83
N GLY A 74 10.53 -8.56 31.67
CA GLY A 74 10.11 -9.72 30.89
C GLY A 74 9.38 -9.32 29.62
N THR A 75 9.98 -9.66 28.48
CA THR A 75 9.38 -9.49 27.16
C THR A 75 9.68 -10.69 26.26
N TRP A 76 8.90 -10.84 25.20
CA TRP A 76 9.00 -11.96 24.27
C TRP A 76 10.13 -11.77 23.26
N MET A 77 10.72 -12.89 22.81
CA MET A 77 11.86 -12.84 21.89
C MET A 77 11.54 -12.17 20.55
N GLY A 78 10.29 -12.22 20.07
CA GLY A 78 9.92 -11.48 18.85
C GLY A 78 10.19 -9.97 18.97
N HIS A 79 9.84 -9.38 20.11
CA HIS A 79 10.10 -7.96 20.40
C HIS A 79 11.59 -7.66 20.57
N ILE A 80 12.36 -8.57 21.18
CA ILE A 80 13.83 -8.40 21.29
C ILE A 80 14.51 -8.51 19.92
N ILE A 81 14.08 -9.45 19.08
CA ILE A 81 14.58 -9.65 17.72
C ILE A 81 14.32 -8.41 16.86
N GLU A 82 13.15 -7.77 17.00
CA GLU A 82 12.86 -6.48 16.37
C GLU A 82 13.92 -5.42 16.71
N HIS A 83 14.22 -5.24 18.00
CA HIS A 83 15.19 -4.26 18.46
C HIS A 83 16.62 -4.61 18.02
N ILE A 84 17.02 -5.89 18.08
CA ILE A 84 18.31 -6.36 17.56
C ILE A 84 18.42 -6.07 16.07
N ALA A 85 17.36 -6.33 15.29
CA ALA A 85 17.35 -6.09 13.85
C ALA A 85 17.55 -4.60 13.49
N LEU A 86 16.92 -3.70 14.24
CA LEU A 86 17.10 -2.26 14.05
C LEU A 86 18.51 -1.81 14.44
N GLU A 87 19.02 -2.29 15.56
CA GLU A 87 20.31 -1.83 16.10
C GLU A 87 21.50 -2.36 15.28
N VAL A 88 21.47 -3.62 14.85
CA VAL A 88 22.54 -4.20 14.03
C VAL A 88 22.67 -3.47 12.68
N GLN A 89 21.55 -3.03 12.09
CA GLN A 89 21.58 -2.15 10.91
C GLN A 89 22.16 -0.76 11.24
N SER A 90 21.79 -0.19 12.40
CA SER A 90 22.28 1.11 12.87
C SER A 90 23.79 1.12 13.09
N LEU A 91 24.35 0.07 13.70
CA LEU A 91 25.78 -0.13 13.88
C LEU A 91 26.54 -0.29 12.53
N ALA A 92 25.84 -0.72 11.48
CA ALA A 92 26.36 -0.76 10.12
C ALA A 92 26.23 0.57 9.35
N GLY A 93 25.66 1.60 9.97
CA GLY A 93 25.52 2.96 9.40
C GLY A 93 24.19 3.21 8.69
N MET A 94 23.23 2.30 8.79
CA MET A 94 21.89 2.46 8.20
C MET A 94 20.92 3.07 9.21
N ASN A 95 20.08 4.01 8.79
CA ASN A 95 19.14 4.66 9.68
C ASN A 95 17.78 3.95 9.65
N CYS A 96 17.55 3.02 10.59
CA CYS A 96 16.31 2.28 10.73
C CYS A 96 15.74 2.47 12.14
N GLY A 97 14.47 2.91 12.26
CA GLY A 97 13.93 3.29 13.57
C GLY A 97 12.49 2.83 13.83
N PHE A 98 11.80 2.29 12.82
CA PHE A 98 10.45 1.77 13.01
C PHE A 98 10.46 0.24 13.17
N GLY A 99 9.83 -0.23 14.24
CA GLY A 99 9.58 -1.64 14.50
C GLY A 99 8.17 -1.87 15.05
N ARG A 100 7.64 -3.07 14.83
CA ARG A 100 6.40 -3.52 15.46
C ARG A 100 6.32 -5.04 15.51
N THR A 101 6.03 -5.57 16.70
CA THR A 101 5.77 -6.99 16.90
C THR A 101 4.33 -7.20 17.35
N ARG A 102 3.63 -8.15 16.71
CA ARG A 102 2.25 -8.55 17.04
C ARG A 102 2.08 -10.06 16.91
N SER A 103 1.29 -10.66 17.81
CA SER A 103 0.88 -12.05 17.66
C SER A 103 0.10 -12.23 16.34
N THR A 104 0.29 -13.38 15.70
CA THR A 104 -0.45 -13.73 14.47
C THR A 104 -1.87 -14.21 14.75
N GLY A 105 -2.17 -14.60 16.00
CA GLY A 105 -3.44 -15.24 16.39
C GLY A 105 -3.65 -16.65 15.83
N GLU A 106 -2.67 -17.25 15.14
CA GLU A 106 -2.78 -18.63 14.60
C GLU A 106 -2.67 -19.69 15.69
N ARG A 107 -1.66 -19.49 16.52
CA ARG A 107 -1.24 -20.34 17.61
C ARG A 107 -0.38 -19.49 18.51
N ASP A 108 -0.42 -19.78 19.80
CA ASP A 108 0.50 -19.20 20.77
C ASP A 108 1.95 -19.42 20.34
N GLY A 109 2.79 -18.40 20.48
CA GLY A 109 4.19 -18.44 20.06
C GLY A 109 4.48 -17.95 18.65
N ILE A 110 3.48 -17.71 17.80
CA ILE A 110 3.71 -17.23 16.42
C ILE A 110 3.46 -15.73 16.29
N TYR A 111 4.48 -14.97 15.93
CA TYR A 111 4.45 -13.50 15.83
C TYR A 111 4.81 -13.00 14.44
N ASN A 112 4.18 -11.90 14.03
CA ASN A 112 4.70 -11.03 12.99
C ASN A 112 5.68 -10.05 13.65
N VAL A 113 6.95 -10.16 13.30
CA VAL A 113 8.02 -9.23 13.69
C VAL A 113 8.33 -8.35 12.50
N VAL A 114 8.12 -7.05 12.64
CA VAL A 114 8.22 -6.07 11.56
C VAL A 114 9.26 -5.03 11.90
N PHE A 115 10.15 -4.73 10.96
CA PHE A 115 11.17 -3.70 11.15
C PHE A 115 11.52 -3.00 9.84
N GLU A 116 11.92 -1.74 9.95
CA GLU A 116 12.36 -0.91 8.84
C GLU A 116 13.72 -1.39 8.29
N TYR A 117 13.87 -1.31 6.97
CA TYR A 117 15.14 -1.57 6.30
C TYR A 117 15.55 -0.35 5.46
N ASP A 118 16.86 -0.07 5.40
CA ASP A 118 17.39 0.96 4.50
C ASP A 118 17.53 0.41 3.06
N GLN A 119 18.14 -0.78 2.96
CA GLN A 119 18.33 -1.55 1.74
C GLN A 119 17.72 -2.93 1.89
N GLU A 120 17.10 -3.44 0.82
CA GLU A 120 16.37 -4.70 0.85
C GLU A 120 17.25 -5.89 1.24
N GLU A 121 18.43 -6.01 0.64
CA GLU A 121 19.40 -7.07 0.96
C GLU A 121 19.84 -7.01 2.43
N ALA A 122 20.01 -5.80 2.98
CA ALA A 122 20.37 -5.62 4.38
C ALA A 122 19.24 -6.08 5.32
N GLY A 123 17.98 -5.76 5.00
CA GLY A 123 16.82 -6.23 5.75
C GLY A 123 16.68 -7.76 5.73
N ILE A 124 16.87 -8.38 4.55
CA ILE A 124 16.83 -9.84 4.40
C ILE A 124 17.95 -10.51 5.21
N TYR A 125 19.18 -9.99 5.13
CA TYR A 125 20.30 -10.51 5.93
C TYR A 125 20.01 -10.39 7.43
N THR A 126 19.58 -9.20 7.85
CA THR A 126 19.30 -8.86 9.26
C THR A 126 18.23 -9.77 9.86
N THR A 127 17.24 -10.19 9.07
CA THR A 127 16.20 -11.14 9.50
C THR A 127 16.82 -12.40 10.13
N LYS A 128 17.78 -13.02 9.44
CA LYS A 128 18.44 -14.25 9.91
C LYS A 128 19.42 -13.95 11.05
N ALA A 129 20.23 -12.90 10.90
CA ALA A 129 21.23 -12.52 11.89
C ALA A 129 20.58 -12.20 13.26
N ALA A 130 19.49 -11.43 13.28
CA ALA A 130 18.80 -11.06 14.53
C ALA A 130 18.26 -12.28 15.29
N VAL A 131 17.68 -13.26 14.57
CA VAL A 131 17.22 -14.53 15.17
C VAL A 131 18.39 -15.34 15.72
N GLN A 132 19.51 -15.41 14.99
CA GLN A 132 20.72 -16.12 15.43
C GLN A 132 21.36 -15.48 16.67
N ILE A 133 21.45 -14.15 16.70
CA ILE A 133 21.92 -13.38 17.86
C ILE A 133 21.04 -13.69 19.07
N ALA A 134 19.72 -13.56 18.92
CA ALA A 134 18.79 -13.82 20.01
C ALA A 134 18.90 -15.28 20.49
N GLN A 135 19.01 -16.25 19.59
CA GLN A 135 19.17 -17.66 19.95
C GLN A 135 20.49 -17.93 20.69
N ALA A 136 21.59 -17.29 20.30
CA ALA A 136 22.87 -17.40 21.01
C ALA A 136 22.78 -16.80 22.42
N LEU A 137 22.14 -15.64 22.57
CA LEU A 137 21.88 -15.00 23.87
C LEU A 137 21.01 -15.88 24.78
N VAL A 138 19.98 -16.52 24.24
CA VAL A 138 19.14 -17.50 24.97
C VAL A 138 19.99 -18.68 25.46
N ASN A 139 20.88 -19.19 24.60
CA ASN A 139 21.69 -20.38 24.90
C ASN A 139 22.95 -20.08 25.74
N GLY A 140 23.22 -18.82 26.05
CA GLY A 140 24.46 -18.42 26.76
C GLY A 140 25.73 -18.61 25.92
N ILE A 141 25.61 -18.67 24.59
CA ILE A 141 26.72 -18.88 23.67
C ILE A 141 27.29 -17.53 23.24
N LYS A 142 28.62 -17.40 23.24
CA LYS A 142 29.29 -16.20 22.72
C LYS A 142 29.00 -16.04 21.23
N TYR A 143 28.53 -14.87 20.83
CA TYR A 143 28.20 -14.55 19.44
C TYR A 143 29.16 -13.48 18.87
N ASN A 144 29.57 -13.64 17.61
CA ASN A 144 30.44 -12.69 16.94
C ASN A 144 29.63 -11.68 16.11
N ILE A 145 29.03 -10.70 16.78
CA ILE A 145 28.20 -9.66 16.13
C ILE A 145 29.00 -8.81 15.12
N GLU A 146 30.31 -8.66 15.32
CA GLU A 146 31.18 -7.92 14.41
C GLU A 146 31.19 -8.51 13.00
N ALA A 147 31.03 -9.83 12.85
CA ALA A 147 30.93 -10.46 11.54
C ALA A 147 29.68 -9.98 10.77
N ASP A 148 28.53 -9.88 11.45
CA ASP A 148 27.29 -9.38 10.85
C ASP A 148 27.36 -7.89 10.56
N ILE A 149 27.93 -7.09 11.47
CA ILE A 149 28.13 -5.66 11.25
C ILE A 149 29.04 -5.44 10.04
N LEU A 150 30.12 -6.21 9.87
CA LEU A 150 30.99 -6.13 8.69
C LEU A 150 30.27 -6.55 7.41
N ALA A 151 29.48 -7.62 7.45
CA ALA A 151 28.67 -8.07 6.31
C ALA A 151 27.66 -6.99 5.89
N LEU A 152 26.96 -6.39 6.85
CA LEU A 152 26.00 -5.31 6.60
C LEU A 152 26.68 -4.02 6.16
N LYS A 153 27.86 -3.67 6.68
CA LYS A 153 28.65 -2.53 6.16
C LYS A 153 29.05 -2.75 4.70
N ARG A 154 29.35 -3.99 4.32
CA ARG A 154 29.64 -4.35 2.92
C ARG A 154 28.40 -4.18 2.04
N ILE A 155 27.27 -4.77 2.43
CA ILE A 155 25.98 -4.61 1.73
C ILE A 155 25.63 -3.12 1.62
N HIS A 156 25.74 -2.38 2.72
CA HIS A 156 25.48 -0.95 2.79
C HIS A 156 26.33 -0.17 1.78
N LYS A 157 27.63 -0.47 1.71
CA LYS A 157 28.58 0.16 0.78
C LYS A 157 28.31 -0.22 -0.68
N GLU A 158 28.06 -1.49 -0.97
CA GLU A 158 27.84 -2.02 -2.33
C GLU A 158 26.55 -1.44 -2.94
N ASN A 159 25.51 -1.27 -2.13
CA ASN A 159 24.21 -0.75 -2.56
C ASN A 159 24.01 0.75 -2.27
N ARG A 160 25.07 1.45 -1.85
CA ARG A 160 24.98 2.88 -1.50
C ARG A 160 24.71 3.71 -2.74
N LEU A 161 23.60 4.44 -2.73
CA LEU A 161 23.33 5.42 -3.78
C LEU A 161 24.38 6.55 -3.73
N PRO A 162 24.88 7.03 -4.89
CA PRO A 162 25.75 8.19 -4.95
C PRO A 162 25.10 9.41 -4.27
N SER A 163 25.90 10.26 -3.61
CA SER A 163 25.39 11.43 -2.87
C SER A 163 24.56 12.38 -3.74
N SER A 164 24.94 12.54 -5.01
CA SER A 164 24.19 13.31 -6.03
C SER A 164 22.79 12.73 -6.25
N LEU A 165 22.67 11.41 -6.37
CA LEU A 165 21.40 10.72 -6.52
C LEU A 165 20.55 10.81 -5.25
N THR A 166 21.14 10.61 -4.07
CA THR A 166 20.45 10.76 -2.78
C THR A 166 19.90 12.17 -2.61
N HIS A 167 20.67 13.19 -3.00
CA HIS A 167 20.22 14.59 -2.96
C HIS A 167 19.03 14.82 -3.91
N LEU A 168 19.12 14.33 -5.15
CA LEU A 168 18.02 14.43 -6.13
C LEU A 168 16.73 13.79 -5.62
N ILE A 169 16.82 12.56 -5.07
CA ILE A 169 15.68 11.85 -4.47
C ILE A 169 15.07 12.65 -3.32
N ARG A 170 15.91 13.24 -2.47
CA ARG A 170 15.46 14.05 -1.34
C ARG A 170 14.72 15.32 -1.80
N GLU A 171 15.23 16.02 -2.81
CA GLU A 171 14.55 17.21 -3.34
C GLU A 171 13.24 16.85 -4.08
N ALA A 172 13.23 15.74 -4.83
CA ALA A 172 12.00 15.20 -5.41
C ALA A 172 10.94 14.89 -4.33
N SER A 173 11.35 14.21 -3.25
CA SER A 173 10.47 13.85 -2.13
C SER A 173 9.88 15.08 -1.44
N LYS A 174 10.67 16.13 -1.20
CA LYS A 174 10.18 17.40 -0.63
C LYS A 174 9.10 18.06 -1.49
N ARG A 175 9.16 17.87 -2.81
CA ARG A 175 8.20 18.38 -3.78
C ARG A 175 7.03 17.42 -4.04
N ASN A 176 6.92 16.33 -3.28
CA ASN A 176 5.93 15.26 -3.48
C ASN A 176 6.00 14.60 -4.87
N ILE A 177 7.20 14.60 -5.49
CA ILE A 177 7.46 13.91 -6.75
C ILE A 177 7.81 12.45 -6.42
N PRO A 178 7.02 11.47 -6.89
CA PRO A 178 7.32 10.07 -6.65
C PRO A 178 8.59 9.67 -7.41
N TYR A 179 9.29 8.65 -6.94
CA TYR A 179 10.44 8.11 -7.64
C TYR A 179 10.46 6.58 -7.57
N MET A 180 11.13 5.98 -8.55
CA MET A 180 11.41 4.54 -8.59
C MET A 180 12.84 4.33 -9.05
N LEU A 181 13.52 3.35 -8.48
CA LEU A 181 14.76 2.82 -9.02
C LEU A 181 14.40 1.58 -9.84
N LEU A 182 14.85 1.57 -11.09
CA LEU A 182 14.56 0.54 -12.08
C LEU A 182 15.87 -0.13 -12.50
N ASP A 183 15.77 -1.30 -13.13
CA ASP A 183 16.89 -2.03 -13.73
C ASP A 183 18.11 -2.15 -12.80
N ASN A 184 17.91 -2.78 -11.63
CA ASN A 184 18.93 -2.93 -10.59
C ASN A 184 19.60 -1.60 -10.19
N ASN A 185 18.80 -0.54 -10.06
CA ASN A 185 19.22 0.82 -9.72
C ASN A 185 20.11 1.50 -10.79
N SER A 186 20.17 0.98 -12.03
CA SER A 186 20.88 1.64 -13.14
C SER A 186 20.08 2.82 -13.73
N LEU A 187 18.79 2.88 -13.45
CA LEU A 187 17.89 3.94 -13.89
C LEU A 187 17.09 4.49 -12.69
N ILE A 188 17.01 5.81 -12.60
CA ILE A 188 16.03 6.47 -11.73
C ILE A 188 14.92 7.05 -12.58
N GLN A 189 13.69 6.76 -12.20
CA GLN A 189 12.50 7.42 -12.67
C GLN A 189 12.01 8.41 -11.61
N LEU A 190 11.75 9.65 -12.01
CA LEU A 190 11.04 10.66 -11.24
C LEU A 190 9.69 10.90 -11.90
N GLY A 191 8.60 10.89 -11.14
CA GLY A 191 7.24 10.97 -11.68
C GLY A 191 6.70 9.63 -12.21
N TYR A 192 5.46 9.67 -12.68
CA TYR A 192 4.74 8.53 -13.25
C TYR A 192 4.22 8.86 -14.64
N GLY A 193 4.01 7.82 -15.44
CA GLY A 193 3.34 7.95 -16.73
C GLY A 193 4.05 8.90 -17.68
N ASN A 194 3.27 9.65 -18.46
CA ASN A 194 3.75 10.67 -19.39
C ASN A 194 4.44 11.88 -18.74
N HIS A 195 4.32 12.05 -17.42
CA HIS A 195 5.02 13.09 -16.67
C HIS A 195 6.39 12.65 -16.17
N GLN A 196 6.77 11.39 -16.38
CA GLN A 196 8.02 10.86 -15.85
C GLN A 196 9.27 11.45 -16.53
N LYS A 197 10.37 11.47 -15.77
CA LYS A 197 11.72 11.74 -16.24
C LYS A 197 12.61 10.59 -15.81
N GLN A 198 13.14 9.85 -16.78
CA GLN A 198 14.06 8.74 -16.53
C GLN A 198 15.50 9.18 -16.83
N ILE A 199 16.42 8.87 -15.91
CA ILE A 199 17.82 9.27 -15.98
C ILE A 199 18.67 8.07 -15.56
N HIS A 200 19.66 7.71 -16.38
CA HIS A 200 20.64 6.71 -15.97
C HIS A 200 21.46 7.24 -14.79
N THR A 201 21.64 6.40 -13.76
CA THR A 201 22.21 6.84 -12.50
C THR A 201 23.69 7.24 -12.62
N ASP A 202 24.42 6.70 -13.60
CA ASP A 202 25.81 7.04 -13.95
C ASP A 202 25.97 8.48 -14.50
N ARG A 203 24.89 9.06 -15.05
CA ARG A 203 24.85 10.45 -15.54
C ARG A 203 24.63 11.47 -14.42
N ILE A 204 24.20 11.04 -13.23
CA ILE A 204 23.90 11.90 -12.08
C ILE A 204 25.18 12.12 -11.27
N LYS A 205 26.00 13.07 -11.70
CA LYS A 205 27.30 13.39 -11.08
C LYS A 205 27.16 14.65 -10.22
N PRO A 206 27.99 14.86 -9.18
CA PRO A 206 27.98 16.10 -8.39
C PRO A 206 28.10 17.37 -9.26
N ALA A 207 28.86 17.29 -10.36
CA ALA A 207 29.03 18.37 -11.32
C ALA A 207 27.93 18.45 -12.40
N SER A 208 27.03 17.46 -12.51
CA SER A 208 25.99 17.47 -13.56
C SER A 208 24.91 18.52 -13.32
N GLY A 209 24.82 19.07 -12.09
CA GLY A 209 23.96 20.21 -11.79
C GLY A 209 22.47 19.96 -12.03
N ILE A 210 22.03 18.71 -12.13
CA ILE A 210 20.61 18.39 -12.39
C ILE A 210 19.81 18.83 -11.18
N LEU A 211 19.11 19.96 -11.32
CA LEU A 211 18.19 20.46 -10.33
C LEU A 211 16.80 19.88 -10.62
N ILE A 212 16.03 19.64 -9.55
CA ILE A 212 14.67 19.14 -9.71
C ILE A 212 13.78 20.18 -10.43
N GLU A 213 14.15 21.46 -10.36
CA GLU A 213 13.59 22.59 -11.09
C GLU A 213 13.77 22.50 -12.60
N ASP A 214 14.88 21.91 -13.07
CA ASP A 214 15.15 21.74 -14.51
C ASP A 214 14.30 20.60 -15.09
N LEU A 215 13.93 19.63 -14.25
CA LEU A 215 13.14 18.47 -14.64
C LEU A 215 11.62 18.72 -14.53
N PHE A 216 11.21 19.48 -13.51
CA PHE A 216 9.82 19.74 -13.20
C PHE A 216 9.60 21.22 -12.88
N ALA A 217 8.73 21.87 -13.66
CA ALA A 217 8.27 23.23 -13.39
C ALA A 217 7.65 23.36 -11.99
N LYS A 218 7.65 24.57 -11.43
CA LYS A 218 7.06 24.86 -10.11
C LYS A 218 5.58 24.47 -10.10
N GLY A 219 5.17 23.70 -9.09
CA GLY A 219 3.80 23.18 -8.96
C GLY A 219 3.55 21.85 -9.70
N ASN A 220 4.42 21.46 -10.64
CA ASN A 220 4.38 20.12 -11.21
C ASN A 220 5.02 19.12 -10.23
N ASN A 221 4.25 18.11 -9.84
CA ASN A 221 4.66 17.04 -8.93
C ASN A 221 4.96 15.72 -9.67
N GLY A 222 5.00 15.73 -11.01
CA GLY A 222 5.32 14.57 -11.84
C GLY A 222 4.31 13.43 -11.75
N ARG A 223 3.13 13.65 -11.17
CA ARG A 223 2.10 12.62 -11.00
C ARG A 223 1.11 12.67 -12.15
N ILE A 224 0.55 11.52 -12.47
CA ILE A 224 -0.68 11.38 -13.25
C ILE A 224 -1.84 11.13 -12.29
N PRO A 225 -3.10 11.43 -12.68
CA PRO A 225 -4.28 10.98 -11.97
C PRO A 225 -4.26 9.47 -11.69
N ILE A 226 -4.50 9.08 -10.44
CA ILE A 226 -4.65 7.69 -10.02
C ILE A 226 -6.00 7.49 -9.35
N ILE A 227 -6.83 6.59 -9.91
CA ILE A 227 -7.99 6.02 -9.21
C ILE A 227 -7.64 4.61 -8.76
N SER A 228 -7.71 4.37 -7.46
CA SER A 228 -7.46 3.06 -6.85
C SER A 228 -8.74 2.42 -6.35
N ILE A 229 -8.86 1.09 -6.46
CA ILE A 229 -10.10 0.37 -6.09
C ILE A 229 -9.76 -0.79 -5.16
N ALA A 230 -10.34 -0.80 -3.97
CA ALA A 230 -10.23 -1.85 -2.98
C ALA A 230 -11.62 -2.39 -2.61
N GLY A 231 -11.62 -3.55 -1.97
CA GLY A 231 -12.85 -4.24 -1.57
C GLY A 231 -12.83 -5.72 -1.91
N SER A 232 -13.76 -6.46 -1.32
CA SER A 232 -13.90 -7.90 -1.52
C SER A 232 -14.32 -8.21 -2.96
N ARG A 233 -15.41 -7.62 -3.46
CA ARG A 233 -15.93 -7.81 -4.82
C ARG A 233 -15.98 -6.52 -5.64
N GLY A 234 -16.07 -6.67 -6.97
CA GLY A 234 -16.36 -5.55 -7.88
C GLY A 234 -15.17 -4.72 -8.33
N LYS A 235 -13.95 -4.97 -7.81
CA LYS A 235 -12.73 -4.26 -8.22
C LYS A 235 -12.52 -4.28 -9.74
N THR A 236 -12.64 -5.47 -10.35
CA THR A 236 -12.44 -5.66 -11.79
C THR A 236 -13.48 -4.92 -12.62
N LEU A 237 -14.77 -5.06 -12.31
CA LEU A 237 -15.83 -4.38 -13.06
C LEU A 237 -15.76 -2.86 -12.88
N THR A 238 -15.59 -2.39 -11.65
CA THR A 238 -15.45 -0.95 -11.36
C THR A 238 -14.26 -0.35 -12.12
N SER A 239 -13.11 -1.02 -12.10
CA SER A 239 -11.91 -0.55 -12.82
C SER A 239 -12.06 -0.57 -14.34
N LEU A 240 -12.80 -1.54 -14.91
CA LEU A 240 -13.13 -1.57 -16.33
C LEU A 240 -14.02 -0.40 -16.73
N LEU A 241 -15.06 -0.11 -15.94
CA LEU A 241 -15.97 1.01 -16.19
C LEU A 241 -15.23 2.34 -16.13
N ILE A 242 -14.40 2.56 -15.10
CA ILE A 242 -13.60 3.77 -14.95
C ILE A 242 -12.64 3.93 -16.14
N ALA A 243 -11.95 2.86 -16.54
CA ALA A 243 -11.04 2.90 -17.68
C ALA A 243 -11.77 3.26 -18.97
N HIS A 244 -12.94 2.66 -19.23
CA HIS A 244 -13.74 2.95 -20.42
C HIS A 244 -14.27 4.39 -20.43
N ILE A 245 -14.70 4.92 -19.27
CA ILE A 245 -15.10 6.33 -19.12
C ILE A 245 -13.93 7.28 -19.38
N ALA A 246 -12.77 7.03 -18.78
CA ALA A 246 -11.59 7.87 -18.97
C ALA A 246 -11.08 7.82 -20.42
N GLN A 247 -11.14 6.66 -21.08
CA GLN A 247 -10.85 6.54 -22.52
C GLN A 247 -11.83 7.33 -23.39
N ALA A 248 -13.13 7.32 -23.06
CA ALA A 248 -14.13 8.15 -23.75
C ALA A 248 -13.88 9.66 -23.57
N ALA A 249 -13.18 10.05 -22.51
CA ALA A 249 -12.68 11.41 -22.29
C ALA A 249 -11.31 11.69 -22.97
N GLY A 250 -10.81 10.76 -23.78
CA GLY A 250 -9.55 10.91 -24.52
C GLY A 250 -8.29 10.63 -23.73
N LYS A 251 -8.38 9.96 -22.57
CA LYS A 251 -7.22 9.59 -21.75
C LYS A 251 -6.49 8.35 -22.28
N ASN A 252 -5.18 8.37 -22.14
CA ASN A 252 -4.32 7.20 -22.31
C ASN A 252 -4.28 6.41 -21.00
N VAL A 253 -5.29 5.56 -20.84
CA VAL A 253 -5.48 4.83 -19.58
C VAL A 253 -4.55 3.63 -19.48
N GLY A 254 -3.88 3.52 -18.34
CA GLY A 254 -3.21 2.32 -17.87
C GLY A 254 -3.99 1.66 -16.73
N ARG A 255 -4.30 0.37 -16.86
CA ARG A 255 -5.01 -0.42 -15.85
C ARG A 255 -4.21 -1.67 -15.49
N SER A 256 -4.12 -1.97 -14.20
CA SER A 256 -3.44 -3.16 -13.69
C SER A 256 -4.42 -4.22 -13.18
N THR A 257 -4.11 -5.50 -13.41
CA THR A 257 -4.63 -6.64 -12.66
C THR A 257 -3.49 -7.61 -12.41
N SER A 258 -3.67 -8.58 -11.50
CA SER A 258 -2.63 -9.59 -11.23
C SER A 258 -2.27 -10.44 -12.46
N ASN A 259 -3.22 -10.64 -13.39
CA ASN A 259 -3.06 -11.53 -14.54
C ASN A 259 -2.68 -10.78 -15.82
N TYR A 260 -3.02 -9.50 -15.93
CA TYR A 260 -2.63 -8.66 -17.06
C TYR A 260 -2.55 -7.18 -16.68
N SER A 261 -1.79 -6.42 -17.45
CA SER A 261 -1.94 -4.97 -17.52
C SER A 261 -2.54 -4.59 -18.87
N SER A 262 -3.29 -3.49 -18.90
CA SER A 262 -3.83 -2.93 -20.14
C SER A 262 -3.37 -1.49 -20.27
N ILE A 263 -2.77 -1.14 -21.40
CA ILE A 263 -2.38 0.23 -21.74
C ILE A 263 -3.00 0.53 -23.10
N GLN A 264 -3.88 1.53 -23.16
CA GLN A 264 -4.60 1.90 -24.39
C GLN A 264 -5.26 0.69 -25.11
N ASN A 265 -5.88 -0.23 -24.35
CA ASN A 265 -6.48 -1.49 -24.84
C ASN A 265 -5.52 -2.58 -25.31
N HIS A 266 -4.21 -2.37 -25.26
CA HIS A 266 -3.23 -3.43 -25.45
C HIS A 266 -3.06 -4.21 -24.14
N LEU A 267 -3.42 -5.50 -24.16
CA LEU A 267 -3.27 -6.39 -23.02
C LEU A 267 -1.89 -7.03 -23.01
N THR A 268 -1.20 -6.91 -21.89
CA THR A 268 0.04 -7.65 -21.60
C THR A 268 -0.27 -8.63 -20.48
N PHE A 269 -0.20 -9.93 -20.77
CA PHE A 269 -0.40 -10.97 -19.76
C PHE A 269 0.86 -11.20 -18.96
N HIS A 270 0.69 -11.42 -17.66
CA HIS A 270 1.78 -11.63 -16.73
C HIS A 270 1.68 -13.03 -16.12
N ASN A 271 2.83 -13.65 -15.85
CA ASN A 271 2.92 -14.88 -15.07
C ASN A 271 3.51 -14.54 -13.70
N ASN A 272 2.87 -15.01 -12.62
CA ASN A 272 3.35 -14.84 -11.24
C ASN A 272 3.64 -13.37 -10.83
N CYS A 273 2.78 -12.45 -11.25
CA CYS A 273 2.89 -11.02 -10.97
C CYS A 273 1.93 -10.62 -9.85
N THR A 274 2.40 -9.88 -8.84
CA THR A 274 1.48 -9.31 -7.84
C THR A 274 0.76 -8.09 -8.43
N GLU A 275 -0.38 -7.68 -7.88
CA GLU A 275 -1.05 -6.46 -8.36
C GLU A 275 -0.17 -5.21 -8.21
N ARG A 276 0.70 -5.18 -7.18
CA ARG A 276 1.75 -4.17 -7.05
C ARG A 276 2.66 -4.12 -8.29
N ASP A 277 3.18 -5.27 -8.71
CA ASP A 277 4.11 -5.35 -9.82
C ASP A 277 3.44 -4.93 -11.13
N ALA A 278 2.19 -5.36 -11.35
CA ALA A 278 1.40 -4.95 -12.49
C ALA A 278 1.08 -3.43 -12.49
N ALA A 279 0.78 -2.87 -11.32
CA ALA A 279 0.59 -1.42 -11.15
C ALA A 279 1.89 -0.65 -11.41
N GLN A 280 3.04 -1.20 -11.03
CA GLN A 280 4.33 -0.59 -11.33
C GLN A 280 4.59 -0.53 -12.84
N LEU A 281 4.26 -1.59 -13.60
CA LEU A 281 4.37 -1.58 -15.07
C LEU A 281 3.54 -0.47 -15.73
N VAL A 282 2.33 -0.21 -15.19
CA VAL A 282 1.50 0.91 -15.65
C VAL A 282 2.15 2.26 -15.34
N LEU A 283 2.71 2.42 -14.14
CA LEU A 283 3.28 3.70 -13.68
C LEU A 283 4.62 4.07 -14.35
N ILE A 284 5.34 3.10 -14.92
CA ILE A 284 6.60 3.34 -15.67
C ILE A 284 6.37 3.57 -17.17
N ASP A 285 5.17 3.34 -17.69
CA ASP A 285 4.88 3.50 -19.11
C ASP A 285 4.70 4.99 -19.47
N PRO A 286 5.54 5.57 -20.35
CA PRO A 286 5.51 6.99 -20.66
C PRO A 286 4.29 7.44 -21.47
N THR A 287 3.45 6.53 -21.96
CA THR A 287 2.24 6.86 -22.71
C THR A 287 1.03 7.08 -21.81
N VAL A 288 1.05 6.53 -20.59
CA VAL A 288 -0.06 6.57 -19.65
C VAL A 288 -0.20 7.96 -19.05
N ASP A 289 -1.39 8.55 -19.15
CA ASP A 289 -1.71 9.85 -18.54
C ASP A 289 -2.82 9.76 -17.48
N PHE A 290 -3.39 8.57 -17.27
CA PHE A 290 -4.42 8.29 -16.29
C PHE A 290 -4.32 6.82 -15.85
N ALA A 291 -4.20 6.56 -14.55
CA ALA A 291 -4.04 5.20 -14.03
C ALA A 291 -5.25 4.74 -13.22
N VAL A 292 -5.69 3.50 -13.50
CA VAL A 292 -6.76 2.82 -12.76
C VAL A 292 -6.19 1.56 -12.13
N LEU A 293 -6.01 1.58 -10.81
CA LEU A 293 -5.22 0.58 -10.09
C LEU A 293 -6.09 -0.15 -9.04
N PRO A 294 -6.73 -1.27 -9.42
CA PRO A 294 -7.22 -2.25 -8.44
C PRO A 294 -6.14 -2.62 -7.42
N CYS A 295 -6.57 -2.84 -6.18
CA CYS A 295 -5.71 -3.23 -5.07
C CYS A 295 -6.37 -4.38 -4.29
N ASP A 296 -5.73 -5.54 -4.34
CA ASP A 296 -6.12 -6.73 -3.63
C ASP A 296 -5.46 -6.78 -2.24
N HIS A 297 -6.20 -7.36 -1.30
CA HIS A 297 -5.75 -7.42 0.09
C HIS A 297 -4.51 -8.30 0.26
N GLN A 298 -4.29 -9.31 -0.60
CA GLN A 298 -3.12 -10.17 -0.52
C GLN A 298 -1.86 -9.41 -0.92
N SER A 299 -1.87 -8.69 -2.04
CA SER A 299 -0.74 -7.88 -2.51
C SER A 299 -0.42 -6.75 -1.53
N ILE A 300 -1.42 -6.13 -0.90
CA ILE A 300 -1.18 -5.15 0.18
C ILE A 300 -0.46 -5.80 1.37
N LEU A 301 -0.86 -7.02 1.76
CA LEU A 301 -0.26 -7.77 2.86
C LEU A 301 1.14 -8.32 2.56
N THR A 302 1.43 -8.67 1.30
CA THR A 302 2.67 -9.36 0.91
C THR A 302 3.72 -8.44 0.31
N SER A 303 3.30 -7.35 -0.35
CA SER A 303 4.19 -6.48 -1.14
C SER A 303 3.94 -4.98 -0.93
N GLY A 304 2.77 -4.57 -0.41
CA GLY A 304 2.35 -3.17 -0.28
C GLY A 304 1.99 -2.51 -1.62
N LEU A 305 1.61 -1.23 -1.59
CA LEU A 305 1.10 -0.47 -2.75
C LEU A 305 2.21 0.10 -3.65
N ALA A 306 1.99 0.07 -4.96
CA ALA A 306 2.94 0.56 -5.98
C ALA A 306 3.07 2.10 -6.02
N PHE A 307 2.14 2.82 -5.41
CA PHE A 307 2.08 4.28 -5.38
C PHE A 307 2.04 4.80 -3.93
N GLN A 308 2.53 6.02 -3.72
CA GLN A 308 2.54 6.65 -2.39
C GLN A 308 1.23 7.35 -2.04
N LYS A 309 0.60 7.98 -3.03
CA LYS A 309 -0.74 8.61 -2.90
C LYS A 309 -1.53 8.42 -4.18
N CYS A 310 -2.85 8.40 -4.07
CA CYS A 310 -3.79 8.45 -5.19
C CYS A 310 -4.69 9.69 -5.08
N ASP A 311 -5.38 10.02 -6.17
CA ASP A 311 -6.34 11.12 -6.24
C ASP A 311 -7.73 10.67 -5.79
N VAL A 312 -8.09 9.44 -6.14
CA VAL A 312 -9.32 8.80 -5.70
C VAL A 312 -9.04 7.38 -5.22
N ALA A 313 -9.62 7.01 -4.08
CA ALA A 313 -9.70 5.63 -3.62
C ALA A 313 -11.16 5.22 -3.49
N ILE A 314 -11.52 4.06 -4.01
CA ILE A 314 -12.86 3.49 -3.93
C ILE A 314 -12.80 2.27 -3.03
N VAL A 315 -13.71 2.15 -2.07
CA VAL A 315 -13.93 0.92 -1.31
C VAL A 315 -15.33 0.40 -1.61
N THR A 316 -15.41 -0.78 -2.24
CA THR A 316 -16.68 -1.31 -2.77
C THR A 316 -17.52 -2.03 -1.72
N ASN A 317 -16.96 -3.01 -1.01
CA ASN A 317 -17.64 -3.81 0.02
C ASN A 317 -16.62 -4.64 0.80
N ILE A 318 -17.04 -5.14 1.96
CA ILE A 318 -16.32 -6.10 2.79
C ILE A 318 -17.18 -7.36 2.94
N ILE A 319 -16.59 -8.52 2.62
CA ILE A 319 -17.28 -9.82 2.72
C ILE A 319 -16.48 -10.73 3.64
N SER A 320 -17.18 -11.34 4.59
CA SER A 320 -16.60 -12.21 5.60
C SER A 320 -15.99 -13.50 5.04
N ASP A 321 -16.38 -13.95 3.84
CA ASP A 321 -15.96 -15.24 3.26
C ASP A 321 -14.44 -15.35 3.03
N TYR A 322 -13.73 -14.22 3.03
CA TYR A 322 -12.26 -14.20 2.96
C TYR A 322 -11.60 -14.54 4.31
N VAL A 323 -12.34 -14.57 5.42
CA VAL A 323 -11.84 -14.96 6.74
C VAL A 323 -11.50 -16.46 6.73
N GLY A 324 -10.27 -16.80 7.10
CA GLY A 324 -9.77 -18.18 7.11
C GLY A 324 -9.08 -18.59 5.80
N SER A 325 -9.05 -17.72 4.80
CA SER A 325 -8.25 -17.90 3.58
C SER A 325 -7.28 -16.72 3.40
N ASN A 326 -6.31 -16.85 2.48
CA ASN A 326 -5.58 -15.70 1.95
C ASN A 326 -4.84 -14.82 2.98
N ASN A 327 -4.37 -15.40 4.08
CA ASN A 327 -3.69 -14.71 5.21
C ASN A 327 -4.58 -13.71 5.99
N ILE A 328 -5.91 -13.83 5.89
CA ILE A 328 -6.90 -13.05 6.64
C ILE A 328 -7.55 -13.95 7.70
N ARG A 329 -7.57 -13.49 8.96
CA ARG A 329 -8.07 -14.27 10.10
C ARG A 329 -9.28 -13.70 10.79
N SER A 330 -9.52 -12.42 10.58
CA SER A 330 -10.69 -11.75 11.13
C SER A 330 -11.17 -10.70 10.15
N ILE A 331 -12.43 -10.33 10.29
CA ILE A 331 -13.02 -9.29 9.47
C ILE A 331 -12.36 -7.93 9.76
N GLU A 332 -11.94 -7.68 11.00
CA GLU A 332 -11.21 -6.49 11.41
C GLU A 332 -9.85 -6.41 10.71
N GLN A 333 -9.15 -7.55 10.56
CA GLN A 333 -7.91 -7.60 9.79
C GLN A 333 -8.16 -7.25 8.31
N LEU A 334 -9.22 -7.81 7.70
CA LEU A 334 -9.58 -7.50 6.32
C LEU A 334 -9.91 -6.02 6.12
N VAL A 335 -10.72 -5.45 7.01
CA VAL A 335 -11.05 -4.01 7.03
C VAL A 335 -9.77 -3.19 7.11
N ARG A 336 -8.88 -3.50 8.07
CA ARG A 336 -7.61 -2.77 8.24
C ARG A 336 -6.73 -2.83 7.00
N VAL A 337 -6.64 -3.99 6.34
CA VAL A 337 -5.85 -4.15 5.10
C VAL A 337 -6.43 -3.32 3.97
N ILE A 338 -7.74 -3.37 3.75
CA ILE A 338 -8.42 -2.63 2.67
C ILE A 338 -8.33 -1.13 2.91
N GLN A 339 -8.41 -0.69 4.16
CA GLN A 339 -8.32 0.71 4.58
C GLN A 339 -6.96 1.36 4.27
N VAL A 340 -5.91 0.57 4.02
CA VAL A 340 -4.62 1.09 3.52
C VAL A 340 -4.81 1.95 2.27
N VAL A 341 -5.72 1.55 1.37
CA VAL A 341 -5.94 2.24 0.08
C VAL A 341 -6.52 3.64 0.28
N PRO A 342 -7.68 3.84 0.95
CA PRO A 342 -8.19 5.18 1.20
C PRO A 342 -7.29 6.04 2.11
N GLU A 343 -6.47 5.44 2.99
CA GLU A 343 -5.47 6.18 3.77
C GLU A 343 -4.35 6.80 2.91
N THR A 344 -4.18 6.34 1.67
CA THR A 344 -3.21 6.93 0.72
C THR A 344 -3.76 8.10 -0.09
N VAL A 345 -5.06 8.41 0.03
CA VAL A 345 -5.65 9.51 -0.75
C VAL A 345 -4.99 10.84 -0.40
N SER A 346 -4.68 11.63 -1.41
CA SER A 346 -4.13 12.96 -1.20
C SER A 346 -5.10 13.89 -0.47
N ASP A 347 -4.57 14.89 0.21
CA ASP A 347 -5.35 15.84 1.02
C ASP A 347 -6.43 16.58 0.18
N GLN A 348 -6.23 16.68 -1.14
CA GLN A 348 -7.18 17.29 -2.08
C GLN A 348 -8.08 16.27 -2.79
N GLY A 349 -7.74 14.98 -2.71
CA GLY A 349 -8.45 13.87 -3.32
C GLY A 349 -9.66 13.39 -2.53
N TYR A 350 -10.27 12.31 -3.01
CA TYR A 350 -11.50 11.74 -2.44
C TYR A 350 -11.36 10.25 -2.10
N ALA A 351 -11.80 9.88 -0.91
CA ALA A 351 -12.18 8.50 -0.60
C ALA A 351 -13.68 8.32 -0.88
N ILE A 352 -14.01 7.36 -1.75
CA ILE A 352 -15.35 6.99 -2.16
C ILE A 352 -15.73 5.69 -1.46
N LEU A 353 -16.70 5.77 -0.55
CA LEU A 353 -17.07 4.68 0.33
C LEU A 353 -18.50 4.24 0.06
N ASN A 354 -18.73 2.93 0.02
CA ASN A 354 -20.07 2.36 -0.05
C ASN A 354 -20.83 2.62 1.26
N ALA A 355 -21.93 3.36 1.18
CA ALA A 355 -22.78 3.66 2.33
C ALA A 355 -23.81 2.55 2.64
N ASP A 356 -23.88 1.51 1.82
CA ASP A 356 -24.70 0.32 2.08
C ASP A 356 -23.95 -0.77 2.88
N ASP A 357 -22.65 -0.55 3.14
CA ASP A 357 -21.81 -1.45 3.93
C ASP A 357 -21.26 -0.71 5.15
N ASP A 358 -21.73 -1.07 6.35
CA ASP A 358 -21.38 -0.40 7.60
C ASP A 358 -19.87 -0.42 7.89
N LEU A 359 -19.15 -1.49 7.50
CA LEU A 359 -17.71 -1.60 7.74
C LEU A 359 -16.94 -0.65 6.82
N VAL A 360 -17.39 -0.53 5.58
CA VAL A 360 -16.83 0.44 4.63
C VAL A 360 -17.16 1.86 5.05
N TYR A 361 -18.41 2.14 5.44
CA TYR A 361 -18.85 3.46 5.87
C TYR A 361 -18.07 3.96 7.08
N LYS A 362 -17.78 3.09 8.06
CA LYS A 362 -16.99 3.43 9.25
C LYS A 362 -15.55 3.85 8.95
N MET A 363 -14.97 3.43 7.83
CA MET A 363 -13.60 3.81 7.47
C MET A 363 -13.39 5.33 7.40
N GLN A 364 -14.44 6.11 7.16
CA GLN A 364 -14.36 7.58 7.09
C GLN A 364 -13.79 8.23 8.36
N GLU A 365 -13.93 7.57 9.52
CA GLU A 365 -13.52 8.12 10.83
C GLU A 365 -11.99 8.28 10.94
N ASP A 366 -11.23 7.46 10.21
CA ASP A 366 -9.76 7.46 10.24
C ASP A 366 -9.13 8.22 9.05
N LEU A 367 -9.97 8.77 8.16
CA LEU A 367 -9.50 9.41 6.93
C LEU A 367 -9.40 10.93 7.09
N SER A 368 -8.36 11.50 6.48
CA SER A 368 -8.09 12.95 6.49
C SER A 368 -8.40 13.64 5.15
N CYS A 369 -8.72 12.88 4.11
CA CYS A 369 -9.09 13.38 2.79
C CYS A 369 -10.59 13.70 2.72
N LYS A 370 -11.04 14.20 1.55
CA LYS A 370 -12.47 14.44 1.32
C LYS A 370 -13.20 13.10 1.19
N ILE A 371 -14.40 13.02 1.73
CA ILE A 371 -15.24 11.83 1.64
C ILE A 371 -16.34 12.06 0.62
N ALA A 372 -16.60 11.04 -0.19
CA ALA A 372 -17.79 10.95 -1.02
C ALA A 372 -18.40 9.55 -0.85
N LEU A 373 -19.72 9.44 -0.99
CA LEU A 373 -20.45 8.20 -0.71
C LEU A 373 -21.26 7.72 -1.90
N PHE A 374 -21.49 6.42 -1.99
CA PHE A 374 -22.49 5.90 -2.93
C PHE A 374 -23.41 4.89 -2.26
N SER A 375 -24.62 4.76 -2.79
CA SER A 375 -25.62 3.79 -2.31
C SER A 375 -26.63 3.45 -3.41
N ILE A 376 -27.07 2.20 -3.47
CA ILE A 376 -28.18 1.80 -4.34
C ILE A 376 -29.55 2.27 -3.81
N SER A 377 -29.60 2.86 -2.61
CA SER A 377 -30.81 3.32 -1.95
C SER A 377 -30.88 4.85 -1.89
N GLU A 378 -31.88 5.42 -2.56
CA GLU A 378 -32.23 6.85 -2.48
C GLU A 378 -32.58 7.29 -1.04
N CYS A 379 -33.03 6.36 -0.20
CA CYS A 379 -33.44 6.63 1.17
C CYS A 379 -32.36 6.36 2.22
N ASN A 380 -31.12 6.06 1.81
CA ASN A 380 -30.02 5.78 2.72
C ASN A 380 -29.76 7.00 3.63
N SER A 381 -29.87 6.79 4.95
CA SER A 381 -29.72 7.85 5.97
C SER A 381 -28.32 8.44 5.98
N HIS A 382 -27.29 7.62 5.72
CA HIS A 382 -25.91 8.08 5.63
C HIS A 382 -25.72 9.03 4.45
N ILE A 383 -26.31 8.73 3.29
CA ILE A 383 -26.26 9.63 2.12
C ILE A 383 -26.93 10.97 2.42
N ARG A 384 -28.12 10.96 3.03
CA ARG A 384 -28.84 12.19 3.38
C ARG A 384 -28.01 13.07 4.32
N ALA A 385 -27.55 12.50 5.44
CA ALA A 385 -26.72 13.22 6.40
C ALA A 385 -25.38 13.71 5.79
N HIS A 386 -24.83 12.96 4.83
CA HIS A 386 -23.61 13.34 4.12
C HIS A 386 -23.84 14.50 3.15
N CYS A 387 -24.95 14.50 2.41
CA CYS A 387 -25.33 15.57 1.49
C CYS A 387 -25.75 16.85 2.24
N GLU A 388 -26.39 16.75 3.41
CA GLU A 388 -26.69 17.92 4.27
C GLU A 388 -25.44 18.70 4.67
N LYS A 389 -24.27 18.02 4.75
CA LYS A 389 -22.96 18.65 5.00
C LYS A 389 -22.32 19.25 3.74
N GLY A 390 -23.00 19.23 2.59
CA GLY A 390 -22.48 19.74 1.32
C GLY A 390 -21.56 18.77 0.56
N ASN A 391 -21.42 17.53 1.04
CA ASN A 391 -20.52 16.56 0.40
C ASN A 391 -21.16 15.91 -0.84
N LYS A 392 -20.33 15.17 -1.59
CA LYS A 392 -20.73 14.53 -2.85
C LYS A 392 -21.19 13.10 -2.64
N ALA A 393 -22.21 12.70 -3.36
CA ALA A 393 -22.66 11.31 -3.34
C ALA A 393 -23.19 10.85 -4.70
N ALA A 394 -23.35 9.54 -4.87
CA ALA A 394 -24.07 8.96 -6.01
C ALA A 394 -25.12 7.95 -5.53
N ILE A 395 -26.31 8.03 -6.11
CA ILE A 395 -27.43 7.15 -5.77
C ILE A 395 -28.17 6.61 -6.99
N LEU A 396 -28.85 5.48 -6.81
CA LEU A 396 -29.93 5.06 -7.69
C LEU A 396 -31.26 5.66 -7.19
N GLU A 397 -31.81 6.59 -7.94
CA GLU A 397 -33.07 7.30 -7.62
C GLU A 397 -34.07 7.10 -8.76
N ASN A 398 -35.26 6.57 -8.48
CA ASN A 398 -36.34 6.44 -9.46
C ASN A 398 -35.90 5.82 -10.81
N GLY A 399 -34.96 4.87 -10.77
CA GLY A 399 -34.40 4.24 -11.98
C GLY A 399 -33.31 5.07 -12.69
N PHE A 400 -32.84 6.17 -12.12
CA PHE A 400 -31.75 7.00 -12.64
C PHE A 400 -30.50 6.88 -11.79
N ILE A 401 -29.36 6.77 -12.47
CA ILE A 401 -28.05 7.04 -11.87
C ILE A 401 -27.95 8.55 -11.65
N SER A 402 -27.78 8.98 -10.39
CA SER A 402 -27.77 10.39 -10.02
C SER A 402 -26.58 10.74 -9.14
N VAL A 403 -25.96 11.89 -9.40
CA VAL A 403 -24.89 12.45 -8.58
C VAL A 403 -25.44 13.64 -7.79
N LEU A 404 -25.15 13.66 -6.49
CA LEU A 404 -25.56 14.68 -5.54
C LEU A 404 -24.35 15.54 -5.14
N THR A 405 -24.55 16.84 -5.00
CA THR A 405 -23.60 17.76 -4.37
C THR A 405 -24.38 18.69 -3.46
N GLY A 406 -24.35 18.43 -2.16
CA GLY A 406 -25.23 19.18 -1.25
C GLY A 406 -26.70 18.93 -1.57
N SER A 407 -27.46 20.01 -1.77
CA SER A 407 -28.84 19.97 -2.25
C SER A 407 -28.98 19.78 -3.75
N ASP A 408 -27.90 19.99 -4.52
CA ASP A 408 -27.94 19.91 -5.97
C ASP A 408 -27.90 18.46 -6.42
N LYS A 409 -28.67 18.17 -7.46
CA LYS A 409 -28.86 16.83 -8.00
C LYS A 409 -28.74 16.86 -9.51
N VAL A 410 -27.86 16.01 -10.03
CA VAL A 410 -27.65 15.80 -11.46
C VAL A 410 -28.08 14.39 -11.80
N ARG A 411 -29.17 14.25 -12.57
CA ARG A 411 -29.58 12.97 -13.15
C ARG A 411 -28.72 12.68 -14.37
N LEU A 412 -27.92 11.62 -14.29
CA LEU A 412 -27.02 11.25 -15.37
C LEU A 412 -27.78 10.57 -16.49
N MET A 413 -28.34 9.38 -16.23
CA MET A 413 -29.08 8.60 -17.22
C MET A 413 -29.97 7.53 -16.55
N PRO A 414 -31.00 7.02 -17.25
CA PRO A 414 -31.74 5.84 -16.82
C PRO A 414 -30.82 4.63 -16.68
N VAL A 415 -31.04 3.82 -15.65
CA VAL A 415 -30.27 2.60 -15.39
C VAL A 415 -30.52 1.53 -16.46
N GLU A 416 -31.71 1.52 -17.06
CA GLU A 416 -32.10 0.61 -18.14
C GLU A 416 -31.30 0.83 -19.44
N ASP A 417 -30.76 2.04 -19.64
CA ASP A 417 -29.91 2.37 -20.78
C ASP A 417 -28.46 1.89 -20.61
N ILE A 418 -28.13 1.27 -19.47
CA ILE A 418 -26.80 0.74 -19.17
C ILE A 418 -26.85 -0.80 -19.31
N PRO A 419 -26.22 -1.39 -20.35
CA PRO A 419 -26.39 -2.83 -20.66
C PRO A 419 -26.09 -3.77 -19.48
N ILE A 420 -25.03 -3.49 -18.73
CA ILE A 420 -24.60 -4.31 -17.59
C ILE A 420 -25.46 -4.13 -16.32
N ALA A 421 -26.32 -3.10 -16.27
CA ALA A 421 -27.16 -2.83 -15.11
C ALA A 421 -28.44 -3.70 -15.07
N SER A 422 -28.66 -4.52 -16.10
CA SER A 422 -29.64 -5.61 -16.11
C SER A 422 -29.43 -6.58 -14.94
N ASP A 423 -28.18 -6.78 -14.52
CA ASP A 423 -27.86 -7.37 -13.21
C ASP A 423 -27.75 -6.27 -12.15
N ARG A 424 -28.73 -6.23 -11.24
CA ARG A 424 -28.77 -5.27 -10.13
C ARG A 424 -27.51 -5.28 -9.26
N LYS A 425 -26.78 -6.40 -9.21
CA LYS A 425 -25.53 -6.51 -8.44
C LYS A 425 -24.39 -5.65 -9.01
N ASN A 426 -24.55 -5.08 -10.19
CA ASN A 426 -23.56 -4.20 -10.81
C ASN A 426 -23.81 -2.71 -10.53
N ILE A 427 -24.97 -2.34 -10.00
CA ILE A 427 -25.39 -0.93 -9.88
C ILE A 427 -24.49 -0.16 -8.91
N ASP A 428 -24.11 -0.77 -7.78
CA ASP A 428 -23.18 -0.17 -6.82
C ASP A 428 -21.81 0.13 -7.46
N PHE A 429 -21.28 -0.78 -8.27
CA PHE A 429 -20.03 -0.59 -9.02
C PHE A 429 -20.15 0.49 -10.10
N ILE A 430 -21.30 0.59 -10.77
CA ILE A 430 -21.60 1.67 -11.71
C ILE A 430 -21.63 3.02 -10.98
N LEU A 431 -22.30 3.11 -9.83
CA LEU A 431 -22.35 4.33 -9.02
C LEU A 431 -20.96 4.78 -8.57
N ALA A 432 -20.13 3.83 -8.12
CA ALA A 432 -18.74 4.10 -7.75
C ALA A 432 -17.90 4.60 -8.94
N ALA A 433 -18.03 3.98 -10.12
CA ALA A 433 -17.33 4.39 -11.33
C ALA A 433 -17.78 5.79 -11.80
N VAL A 434 -19.08 6.08 -11.78
CA VAL A 434 -19.63 7.39 -12.12
C VAL A 434 -19.14 8.45 -11.15
N LEU A 435 -19.28 8.22 -9.84
CA LEU A 435 -18.89 9.20 -8.84
C LEU A 435 -17.39 9.49 -8.91
N SER A 436 -16.55 8.47 -9.07
CA SER A 436 -15.10 8.64 -9.13
C SER A 436 -14.63 9.43 -10.35
N THR A 437 -15.23 9.19 -11.52
CA THR A 437 -14.87 9.88 -12.76
C THR A 437 -15.47 11.29 -12.83
N TYR A 438 -16.64 11.51 -12.25
CA TYR A 438 -17.28 12.83 -12.15
C TYR A 438 -16.45 13.86 -11.36
N LEU A 439 -15.52 13.42 -10.51
CA LEU A 439 -14.63 14.31 -9.75
C LEU A 439 -13.55 14.98 -10.61
N PHE A 440 -13.32 14.49 -11.83
CA PHE A 440 -12.30 14.99 -12.74
C PHE A 440 -12.91 16.01 -13.70
N GLN A 441 -12.38 17.24 -13.70
CA GLN A 441 -12.94 18.36 -14.49
C GLN A 441 -12.89 18.14 -16.01
N ASP A 442 -11.95 17.32 -16.46
CA ASP A 442 -11.73 16.95 -17.86
C ASP A 442 -12.52 15.72 -18.30
N ILE A 443 -13.32 15.10 -17.41
CA ILE A 443 -14.27 14.05 -17.75
C ILE A 443 -15.68 14.64 -17.69
N THR A 444 -16.28 14.87 -18.86
CA THR A 444 -17.62 15.49 -18.94
C THR A 444 -18.73 14.47 -18.67
N LEU A 445 -19.91 14.95 -18.27
CA LEU A 445 -21.12 14.11 -18.12
C LEU A 445 -21.43 13.33 -19.40
N GLU A 446 -21.14 13.90 -20.57
CA GLU A 446 -21.37 13.22 -21.85
C GLU A 446 -20.39 12.06 -22.07
N ASN A 447 -19.12 12.23 -21.69
CA ASN A 447 -18.15 11.12 -21.72
C ASN A 447 -18.62 9.97 -20.85
N ILE A 448 -19.12 10.26 -19.63
CA ILE A 448 -19.64 9.25 -18.71
C ILE A 448 -20.86 8.54 -19.33
N ARG A 449 -21.84 9.27 -19.87
CA ARG A 449 -23.04 8.68 -20.50
C ARG A 449 -22.69 7.77 -21.67
N GLN A 450 -21.90 8.27 -22.62
CA GLN A 450 -21.52 7.51 -23.82
C GLN A 450 -20.74 6.24 -23.46
N ALA A 451 -19.82 6.34 -22.49
CA ALA A 451 -19.08 5.19 -22.03
C ALA A 451 -20.00 4.14 -21.40
N LEU A 452 -20.90 4.52 -20.49
CA LEU A 452 -21.81 3.56 -19.84
C LEU A 452 -22.75 2.87 -20.83
N GLN A 453 -23.27 3.59 -21.84
CA GLN A 453 -24.14 3.03 -22.88
C GLN A 453 -23.42 2.01 -23.78
N THR A 454 -22.14 2.24 -24.06
CA THR A 454 -21.35 1.42 -24.99
C THR A 454 -20.55 0.30 -24.30
N PHE A 455 -20.49 0.30 -22.97
CA PHE A 455 -19.68 -0.65 -22.22
C PHE A 455 -20.18 -2.08 -22.38
N THR A 456 -19.33 -2.94 -22.94
CA THR A 456 -19.57 -4.38 -23.06
C THR A 456 -18.33 -5.15 -22.58
N PRO A 457 -18.43 -5.99 -21.54
CA PRO A 457 -17.27 -6.77 -21.08
C PRO A 457 -16.79 -7.75 -22.15
N LEU A 458 -15.54 -7.64 -22.58
CA LEU A 458 -14.93 -8.61 -23.50
C LEU A 458 -14.85 -10.00 -22.86
N SER A 459 -14.91 -11.05 -23.68
CA SER A 459 -14.75 -12.45 -23.25
C SER A 459 -13.41 -12.71 -22.55
N THR A 460 -12.36 -11.97 -22.91
CA THR A 460 -11.03 -12.02 -22.28
C THR A 460 -11.01 -11.46 -20.85
N HIS A 461 -11.97 -10.62 -20.48
CA HIS A 461 -12.15 -10.14 -19.10
C HIS A 461 -13.00 -11.11 -18.26
N LYS A 462 -13.68 -12.08 -18.90
CA LYS A 462 -14.54 -13.04 -18.21
C LYS A 462 -13.82 -13.97 -17.23
N PRO A 463 -12.57 -14.44 -17.40
CA PRO A 463 -11.91 -15.28 -16.40
C PRO A 463 -11.86 -14.61 -15.02
N GLU A 464 -11.64 -13.30 -14.96
CA GLU A 464 -11.64 -12.53 -13.72
C GLU A 464 -13.05 -12.16 -13.23
N MET A 465 -14.07 -12.20 -14.10
CA MET A 465 -15.49 -12.07 -13.73
C MET A 465 -16.15 -13.40 -13.37
N LEU A 466 -15.55 -14.55 -13.73
CA LEU A 466 -16.09 -15.90 -13.55
C LEU A 466 -15.46 -16.66 -12.38
N ASN A 467 -14.32 -16.19 -11.82
CA ASN A 467 -13.75 -16.71 -10.57
C ASN A 467 -14.63 -16.48 -9.33
N PHE A 468 -15.91 -16.11 -9.51
CA PHE A 468 -16.91 -15.85 -8.47
C PHE A 468 -18.01 -16.91 -8.42
N SER A 469 -17.73 -18.12 -8.92
CA SER A 469 -18.64 -19.27 -8.79
C SER A 469 -17.89 -20.43 -8.15
N ASN A 470 -17.83 -20.43 -6.81
CA ASN A 470 -17.97 -21.59 -5.95
C ASN A 470 -18.07 -21.14 -4.49
#